data_AF-A0A954QFK8-F1
#
_entry.id   AF-A0A954QFK8-F1
#
_cell.length_a   1.000
_cell.length_b   1.000
_cell.length_c   1.000
_cell.angle_alpha   90.00
_cell.angle_beta   90.00
_cell.angle_gamma   90.00
#
_symmetry.space_group_name_H-M   'P 1'
#
loop_
_entity.id
_entity.type
_entity.pdbx_description
1 polymer ?
#
loop_
_entity_poly.entity_id
_entity_poly.type
_entity_poly.pdbx_seq_one_letter_code
_entity_poly.pdbx_strand_id
1 'polypeptide(L)'
;EVPDMLPPDYLDAKRVGRRKNWRELIDESVAHLEKVQDAKLLDTTFQQAYTLMSSQKAREAFDLTQESDETRTRYGRNRFGQSCLLAKRLIDAGVRYVTVNMFETVFDEITWDIHGSSPFSPIECYSNLVGPMFDNAFSSLIEDLSETGQLDNTLILATGEFGRTPKVNPAGGRDHWPQCWSMIMAGGGVQGGRVVGESDET
;
A
#
# COMPACT_ATOMS: atom_id res chain seq x y z
N GLU A 1 23.49 -41.99 -3.77
CA GLU A 1 22.14 -42.56 -3.58
C GLU A 1 21.51 -41.84 -2.42
N VAL A 2 20.38 -41.16 -2.64
CA VAL A 2 19.67 -40.43 -1.58
C VAL A 2 18.75 -41.44 -0.89
N PRO A 3 18.94 -41.75 0.40
CA PRO A 3 18.05 -42.63 1.13
C PRO A 3 16.72 -41.92 1.39
N ASP A 4 15.64 -42.71 1.43
CA ASP A 4 14.32 -42.34 1.98
C ASP A 4 13.34 -41.60 1.04
N MET A 5 12.92 -42.28 -0.03
CA MET A 5 11.84 -41.86 -0.94
C MET A 5 10.48 -42.50 -0.60
N LEU A 6 10.36 -43.16 0.56
CA LEU A 6 9.09 -43.75 0.96
C LEU A 6 8.22 -42.67 1.63
N PRO A 7 6.95 -42.52 1.21
CA PRO A 7 6.04 -41.58 1.85
C PRO A 7 5.88 -41.96 3.33
N PRO A 8 5.82 -40.98 4.25
CA PRO A 8 5.65 -41.25 5.68
C PRO A 8 4.51 -42.22 6.00
N ASP A 9 4.70 -43.11 6.99
CA ASP A 9 3.77 -44.20 7.34
C ASP A 9 2.33 -43.78 7.65
N TYR A 10 2.11 -42.50 7.95
CA TYR A 10 0.79 -41.91 8.19
C TYR A 10 0.02 -41.55 6.90
N LEU A 11 0.64 -41.69 5.72
CA LEU A 11 0.04 -41.43 4.42
C LEU A 11 -0.48 -42.73 3.80
N ASP A 12 -1.76 -43.00 4.02
CA ASP A 12 -2.50 -44.07 3.32
C ASP A 12 -2.32 -43.95 1.80
N ALA A 13 -2.05 -45.07 1.12
CA ALA A 13 -1.95 -45.16 -0.34
C ALA A 13 -3.18 -44.57 -1.04
N LYS A 14 -4.36 -44.66 -0.43
CA LYS A 14 -5.57 -43.99 -0.94
C LYS A 14 -5.51 -42.46 -0.87
N ARG A 15 -4.83 -41.89 0.13
CA ARG A 15 -4.59 -40.44 0.24
C ARG A 15 -3.54 -39.98 -0.79
N VAL A 16 -2.48 -40.76 -1.01
CA VAL A 16 -1.47 -40.47 -2.02
C VAL A 16 -2.08 -40.49 -3.43
N GLY A 17 -2.86 -41.54 -3.75
CA GLY A 17 -3.58 -41.64 -5.02
C GLY A 17 -4.56 -40.49 -5.24
N ARG A 18 -5.29 -40.08 -4.19
CA ARG A 18 -6.20 -38.92 -4.28
C ARG A 18 -5.44 -37.63 -4.54
N ARG A 19 -4.33 -37.37 -3.86
CA ARG A 19 -3.49 -36.18 -4.11
C ARG A 19 -2.89 -36.18 -5.51
N LYS A 20 -2.48 -37.34 -6.02
CA LYS A 20 -1.98 -37.48 -7.39
C LYS A 20 -3.07 -37.15 -8.40
N ASN A 21 -4.28 -37.68 -8.25
CA ASN A 21 -5.41 -37.37 -9.12
C ASN A 21 -5.84 -35.90 -9.04
N TRP A 22 -5.86 -35.31 -7.83
CA TRP A 22 -6.16 -33.88 -7.66
C TRP A 22 -5.11 -33.00 -8.33
N ARG A 23 -3.84 -33.37 -8.21
CA ARG A 23 -2.75 -32.66 -8.90
C ARG A 23 -2.88 -32.80 -10.41
N GLU A 24 -3.15 -33.99 -10.93
CA GLU A 24 -3.34 -34.23 -12.37
C GLU A 24 -4.54 -33.43 -12.92
N LEU A 25 -5.66 -33.34 -12.18
CA LEU A 25 -6.81 -32.52 -12.56
C LEU A 25 -6.52 -31.02 -12.56
N ILE A 26 -5.74 -30.54 -11.58
CA ILE A 26 -5.28 -29.15 -11.52
C ILE A 26 -4.31 -28.89 -12.67
N ASP A 27 -3.33 -29.76 -12.88
CA ASP A 27 -2.33 -29.65 -13.95
C ASP A 27 -3.01 -29.66 -15.34
N GLU A 28 -4.03 -30.50 -15.56
CA GLU A 28 -4.82 -30.49 -16.81
C GLU A 28 -5.64 -29.21 -16.97
N SER A 29 -6.24 -28.70 -15.89
CA SER A 29 -7.01 -27.45 -15.91
C SER A 29 -6.11 -26.23 -16.16
N VAL A 30 -4.92 -26.23 -15.53
CA VAL A 30 -3.87 -25.23 -15.73
C VAL A 30 -3.32 -25.30 -17.15
N ALA A 31 -3.00 -26.49 -17.66
CA ALA A 31 -2.54 -26.68 -19.04
C ALA A 31 -3.60 -26.28 -20.09
N HIS A 32 -4.89 -26.42 -19.77
CA HIS A 32 -5.98 -25.95 -20.64
C HIS A 32 -6.12 -24.42 -20.57
N LEU A 33 -5.89 -23.81 -19.41
CA LEU A 33 -5.85 -22.36 -19.24
C LEU A 33 -4.63 -21.76 -19.96
N GLU A 34 -3.42 -22.34 -19.79
CA GLU A 34 -2.15 -21.96 -20.43
C GLU A 34 -2.17 -21.91 -21.97
N LYS A 35 -3.15 -22.58 -22.61
CA LYS A 35 -3.35 -22.51 -24.07
C LYS A 35 -4.05 -21.22 -24.53
N VAL A 36 -4.61 -20.44 -23.62
CA VAL A 36 -5.16 -19.10 -23.90
C VAL A 36 -4.01 -18.10 -23.92
N GLN A 37 -3.96 -17.24 -24.94
CA GLN A 37 -2.87 -16.26 -25.13
C GLN A 37 -2.72 -15.32 -23.91
N ASP A 38 -3.82 -15.02 -23.21
CA ASP A 38 -3.84 -14.27 -21.95
C ASP A 38 -3.28 -15.06 -20.76
N ALA A 39 -3.38 -16.39 -20.75
CA ALA A 39 -2.85 -17.21 -19.66
C ALA A 39 -1.33 -17.32 -19.69
N LYS A 40 -0.69 -17.30 -20.87
CA LYS A 40 0.78 -17.17 -20.97
C LYS A 40 1.26 -15.79 -20.53
N LEU A 41 0.48 -14.74 -20.80
CA LEU A 41 0.80 -13.39 -20.33
C LEU A 41 0.62 -13.29 -18.81
N LEU A 42 -0.44 -13.88 -18.27
CA LEU A 42 -0.69 -14.02 -16.84
C LEU A 42 0.39 -14.88 -16.17
N ASP A 43 0.79 -16.00 -16.76
CA ASP A 43 1.85 -16.86 -16.23
C ASP A 43 3.20 -16.13 -16.25
N THR A 44 3.55 -15.45 -17.35
CA THR A 44 4.80 -14.66 -17.39
C THR A 44 4.79 -13.51 -16.38
N THR A 45 3.67 -12.79 -16.27
CA THR A 45 3.49 -11.70 -15.29
C THR A 45 3.51 -12.23 -13.87
N PHE A 46 2.88 -13.39 -13.62
CA PHE A 46 2.84 -14.06 -12.34
C PHE A 46 4.21 -14.61 -11.94
N GLN A 47 4.95 -15.24 -12.86
CA GLN A 47 6.32 -15.70 -12.64
C GLN A 47 7.26 -14.53 -12.39
N GLN A 48 7.10 -13.40 -13.09
CA GLN A 48 7.86 -12.18 -12.83
C GLN A 48 7.51 -11.58 -11.48
N ALA A 49 6.23 -11.47 -11.14
CA ALA A 49 5.78 -11.00 -9.82
C ALA A 49 6.25 -11.92 -8.70
N TYR A 50 6.17 -13.24 -8.88
CA TYR A 50 6.66 -14.25 -7.95
C TYR A 50 8.17 -14.20 -7.81
N THR A 51 8.92 -14.05 -8.91
CA THR A 51 10.39 -13.88 -8.88
C THR A 51 10.77 -12.59 -8.18
N LEU A 52 10.07 -11.48 -8.45
CA LEU A 52 10.26 -10.21 -7.76
C LEU A 52 9.99 -10.36 -6.27
N MET A 53 8.83 -10.88 -5.87
CA MET A 53 8.46 -11.12 -4.47
C MET A 53 9.38 -12.11 -3.76
N SER A 54 9.88 -13.12 -4.47
CA SER A 54 10.75 -14.15 -3.90
C SER A 54 12.22 -13.76 -3.89
N SER A 55 12.60 -12.71 -4.62
CA SER A 55 13.99 -12.21 -4.69
C SER A 55 14.50 -11.74 -3.34
N GLN A 56 15.80 -11.94 -3.10
CA GLN A 56 16.46 -11.44 -1.89
C GLN A 56 16.30 -9.92 -1.74
N LYS A 57 16.45 -9.17 -2.83
CA LYS A 57 16.29 -7.71 -2.85
C LYS A 57 14.89 -7.27 -2.41
N ALA A 58 13.84 -7.97 -2.86
CA ALA A 58 12.49 -7.66 -2.40
C ALA A 58 12.31 -8.01 -0.93
N ARG A 59 12.76 -9.20 -0.48
CA ARG A 59 12.65 -9.58 0.94
C ARG A 59 13.33 -8.58 1.86
N GLU A 60 14.52 -8.10 1.48
CA GLU A 60 15.25 -7.06 2.22
C GLU A 60 14.50 -5.72 2.20
N ALA A 61 13.88 -5.34 1.07
CA ALA A 61 13.07 -4.14 0.99
C ALA A 61 11.84 -4.19 1.92
N PHE A 62 11.20 -5.36 2.05
CA PHE A 62 10.04 -5.58 2.94
C PHE A 62 10.41 -5.70 4.43
N ASP A 63 11.69 -5.87 4.76
CA ASP A 63 12.15 -6.06 6.13
C ASP A 63 12.41 -4.73 6.85
N LEU A 64 11.36 -4.19 7.48
CA LEU A 64 11.45 -2.99 8.32
C LEU A 64 12.23 -3.19 9.61
N THR A 65 12.64 -4.42 9.97
CA THR A 65 13.48 -4.63 11.17
C THR A 65 14.91 -4.14 10.98
N GLN A 66 15.32 -3.87 9.73
CA GLN A 66 16.61 -3.29 9.40
C GLN A 66 16.66 -1.77 9.60
N GLU A 67 15.51 -1.12 9.79
CA GLU A 67 15.44 0.31 10.07
C GLU A 67 15.62 0.57 11.57
N SER A 68 16.28 1.67 11.91
CA SER A 68 16.50 2.05 13.30
C SER A 68 15.18 2.36 14.01
N ASP A 69 15.19 2.25 15.33
CA ASP A 69 14.00 2.52 16.15
C ASP A 69 13.55 3.98 16.01
N GLU A 70 14.52 4.90 15.90
CA GLU A 70 14.33 6.32 15.69
C GLU A 70 13.66 6.60 14.35
N THR A 71 14.15 6.02 13.25
CA THR A 71 13.55 6.17 11.91
C THR A 71 12.10 5.71 11.91
N ARG A 72 11.84 4.51 12.45
CA ARG A 72 10.50 3.96 12.51
C ARG A 72 9.55 4.79 13.37
N THR A 73 10.08 5.43 14.41
CA THR A 73 9.30 6.33 15.29
C THR A 73 9.03 7.67 14.64
N ARG A 74 9.97 8.24 13.87
CA ARG A 74 9.79 9.50 13.13
C ARG A 74 8.66 9.41 12.11
N TYR A 75 8.59 8.32 11.34
CA TYR A 75 7.45 8.04 10.46
C TYR A 75 6.13 7.79 11.21
N GLY A 76 6.19 7.47 12.50
CA GLY A 76 5.06 7.06 13.32
C GLY A 76 4.90 5.54 13.40
N ARG A 77 4.71 5.05 14.63
CA ARG A 77 4.47 3.63 14.96
C ARG A 77 3.02 3.21 14.71
N ASN A 78 2.53 3.52 13.51
CA ASN A 78 1.22 3.17 13.01
C ASN A 78 1.34 2.60 11.59
N ARG A 79 0.27 1.98 11.10
CA ARG A 79 0.27 1.30 9.80
C ARG A 79 0.67 2.23 8.65
N PHE A 80 0.15 3.45 8.61
CA PHE A 80 0.44 4.40 7.54
C PHE A 80 1.92 4.81 7.53
N GLY A 81 2.45 5.21 8.69
CA GLY A 81 3.86 5.56 8.85
C GLY A 81 4.81 4.44 8.41
N GLN A 82 4.55 3.21 8.87
CA GLN A 82 5.37 2.07 8.46
C GLN A 82 5.19 1.72 6.97
N SER A 83 4.03 1.99 6.38
CA SER A 83 3.81 1.80 4.93
C SER A 83 4.55 2.84 4.10
N CYS A 84 4.63 4.10 4.55
CA CYS A 84 5.45 5.13 3.91
C CYS A 84 6.96 4.79 3.99
N LEU A 85 7.43 4.30 5.15
CA LEU A 85 8.82 3.83 5.29
C LEU A 85 9.11 2.63 4.38
N LEU A 86 8.18 1.69 4.28
CA LEU A 86 8.28 0.59 3.33
C LEU A 86 8.31 1.10 1.88
N ALA A 87 7.49 2.08 1.54
CA ALA A 87 7.50 2.69 0.21
C ALA A 87 8.88 3.27 -0.13
N LYS A 88 9.52 3.98 0.81
CA LYS A 88 10.90 4.46 0.67
C LYS A 88 11.87 3.32 0.35
N ARG A 89 11.84 2.23 1.13
CA ARG A 89 12.71 1.05 0.89
C ARG A 89 12.44 0.37 -0.46
N LEU A 90 11.17 0.33 -0.89
CA LEU A 90 10.81 -0.21 -2.20
C LEU A 90 11.37 0.67 -3.33
N ILE A 91 11.31 2.00 -3.19
CA ILE A 91 11.88 2.95 -4.15
C ILE A 91 13.41 2.78 -4.19
N ASP A 92 14.08 2.69 -3.04
CA ASP A 92 15.53 2.37 -2.95
C ASP A 92 15.87 1.05 -3.66
N ALA A 93 14.98 0.06 -3.56
CA ALA A 93 15.13 -1.23 -4.23
C ALA A 93 14.82 -1.17 -5.74
N GLY A 94 14.43 -0.01 -6.28
CA GLY A 94 14.17 0.23 -7.70
C GLY A 94 12.73 -0.03 -8.12
N VAL A 95 11.77 -0.14 -7.18
CA VAL A 95 10.35 -0.23 -7.51
C VAL A 95 9.91 1.10 -8.11
N ARG A 96 9.31 1.02 -9.30
CA ARG A 96 8.98 2.19 -10.12
C ARG A 96 7.65 2.86 -9.78
N TYR A 97 6.79 2.15 -9.06
CA TYR A 97 5.44 2.59 -8.70
C TYR A 97 5.02 1.95 -7.39
N VAL A 98 4.64 2.77 -6.42
CA VAL A 98 4.18 2.34 -5.10
C VAL A 98 2.90 3.09 -4.79
N THR A 99 1.89 2.37 -4.31
CA THR A 99 0.64 2.97 -3.79
C THR A 99 0.56 2.69 -2.30
N VAL A 100 0.34 3.74 -1.52
CA VAL A 100 0.15 3.65 -0.07
C VAL A 100 -1.25 4.11 0.26
N ASN A 101 -2.07 3.19 0.76
CA ASN A 101 -3.38 3.51 1.31
C ASN A 101 -3.24 3.80 2.80
N MET A 102 -3.67 5.00 3.21
CA MET A 102 -3.61 5.41 4.62
C MET A 102 -4.49 4.53 5.51
N PHE A 103 -5.68 4.18 5.02
CA PHE A 103 -6.66 3.34 5.71
C PHE A 103 -7.05 2.14 4.84
N GLU A 104 -7.34 0.99 5.45
CA GLU A 104 -7.82 -0.21 4.74
C GLU A 104 -9.33 -0.17 4.52
N THR A 105 -10.04 0.46 5.45
CA THR A 105 -11.48 0.60 5.48
C THR A 105 -11.82 1.97 6.04
N VAL A 106 -13.02 2.46 5.74
CA VAL A 106 -13.60 3.66 6.37
C VAL A 106 -14.57 3.32 7.51
N PHE A 107 -14.89 2.03 7.66
CA PHE A 107 -15.84 1.53 8.66
C PHE A 107 -15.12 1.13 9.94
N ASP A 108 -15.71 1.49 11.08
CA ASP A 108 -15.23 1.15 12.42
C ASP A 108 -13.77 1.59 12.72
N GLU A 109 -13.26 2.55 11.95
CA GLU A 109 -11.92 3.12 12.09
C GLU A 109 -11.95 4.66 12.10
N ILE A 110 -10.95 5.26 12.74
CA ILE A 110 -10.75 6.71 12.66
C ILE A 110 -10.03 7.04 11.35
N THR A 111 -10.73 7.69 10.42
CA THR A 111 -10.23 7.98 9.08
C THR A 111 -10.49 9.43 8.66
N TRP A 112 -10.18 9.78 7.41
CA TRP A 112 -10.63 11.04 6.80
C TRP A 112 -12.16 11.12 6.65
N ASP A 113 -12.89 10.01 6.83
CA ASP A 113 -14.35 9.93 6.71
C ASP A 113 -15.08 10.37 7.99
N ILE A 114 -15.05 11.69 8.20
CA ILE A 114 -15.49 12.34 9.43
C ILE A 114 -16.89 12.93 9.25
N HIS A 115 -17.90 12.22 9.75
CA HIS A 115 -19.32 12.63 9.72
C HIS A 115 -19.88 13.05 11.09
N GLY A 116 -19.03 13.26 12.10
CA GLY A 116 -19.39 13.98 13.33
C GLY A 116 -19.83 13.10 14.50
N SER A 117 -20.42 11.93 14.25
CA SER A 117 -20.77 10.97 15.31
C SER A 117 -20.73 9.52 14.83
N SER A 118 -20.66 8.60 15.81
CA SER A 118 -20.75 7.15 15.57
C SER A 118 -21.88 6.79 14.60
N PRO A 119 -21.63 5.94 13.59
CA PRO A 119 -20.46 5.07 13.41
C PRO A 119 -19.21 5.76 12.82
N PHE A 120 -19.28 7.06 12.51
CA PHE A 120 -18.19 7.80 11.89
C PHE A 120 -17.36 8.58 12.90
N SER A 121 -16.20 9.05 12.44
CA SER A 121 -15.24 9.77 13.26
C SER A 121 -15.74 11.16 13.70
N PRO A 122 -15.53 11.55 14.96
CA PRO A 122 -15.71 12.94 15.43
C PRO A 122 -14.76 13.90 14.69
N ILE A 123 -15.17 15.17 14.56
CA ILE A 123 -14.41 16.16 13.78
C ILE A 123 -13.04 16.49 14.35
N GLU A 124 -12.91 16.39 15.67
CA GLU A 124 -11.66 16.62 16.40
C GLU A 124 -10.59 15.57 16.07
N CYS A 125 -10.98 14.38 15.61
CA CYS A 125 -10.04 13.36 15.19
C CYS A 125 -9.20 13.80 13.98
N TYR A 126 -9.70 14.73 13.16
CA TYR A 126 -8.94 15.30 12.05
C TYR A 126 -7.66 15.96 12.55
N SER A 127 -7.78 16.93 13.45
CA SER A 127 -6.63 17.72 13.94
C SER A 127 -5.78 16.95 14.93
N ASN A 128 -6.38 16.03 15.69
CA ASN A 128 -5.69 15.40 16.82
C ASN A 128 -5.00 14.08 16.44
N LEU A 129 -5.46 13.41 15.38
CA LEU A 129 -4.99 12.07 15.02
C LEU A 129 -4.65 11.95 13.54
N VAL A 130 -5.62 12.17 12.66
CA VAL A 130 -5.48 11.86 11.23
C VAL A 130 -4.48 12.80 10.55
N GLY A 131 -4.63 14.11 10.77
CA GLY A 131 -3.71 15.13 10.28
C GLY A 131 -2.27 14.91 10.75
N PRO A 132 -2.01 14.81 12.06
CA PRO A 132 -0.66 14.52 12.57
C PRO A 132 -0.07 13.19 12.08
N MET A 133 -0.90 12.14 11.96
CA MET A 133 -0.45 10.86 11.39
C MET A 133 0.00 11.01 9.94
N PHE A 134 -0.78 11.75 9.14
CA PHE A 134 -0.42 12.05 7.76
C PHE A 134 0.85 12.88 7.69
N ASP A 135 0.91 13.99 8.42
CA ASP A 135 2.01 14.95 8.40
C ASP A 135 3.34 14.29 8.77
N ASN A 136 3.37 13.51 9.86
CA ASN A 136 4.58 12.81 10.30
C ASN A 136 5.11 11.84 9.23
N ALA A 137 4.25 10.99 8.68
CA ALA A 137 4.66 9.98 7.72
C ALA A 137 5.04 10.60 6.36
N PHE A 138 4.27 11.58 5.88
CA PHE A 138 4.46 12.21 4.59
C PHE A 138 5.71 13.11 4.58
N SER A 139 5.92 13.92 5.62
CA SER A 139 7.12 14.74 5.76
C SER A 139 8.38 13.87 5.86
N SER A 140 8.36 12.82 6.69
CA SER A 140 9.49 11.89 6.82
C SER A 140 9.89 11.23 5.50
N LEU A 141 8.90 10.84 4.69
CA LEU A 141 9.14 10.26 3.36
C LEU A 141 9.82 11.27 2.43
N ILE A 142 9.34 12.52 2.41
CA ILE A 142 9.93 13.58 1.60
C ILE A 142 11.37 13.86 2.04
N GLU A 143 11.59 13.99 3.35
CA GLU A 143 12.91 14.23 3.94
C GLU A 143 13.89 13.13 3.53
N ASP A 144 13.53 11.86 3.73
CA ASP A 144 14.43 10.74 3.40
C ASP A 144 14.75 10.65 1.91
N LEU A 145 13.75 10.84 1.05
CA LEU A 145 13.98 10.85 -0.39
C LEU A 145 14.84 12.06 -0.79
N SER A 146 14.70 13.19 -0.11
CA SER A 146 15.56 14.36 -0.33
C SER A 146 17.01 14.07 0.10
N GLU A 147 17.21 13.51 1.29
CA GLU A 147 18.53 13.19 1.85
C GLU A 147 19.29 12.16 1.01
N THR A 148 18.57 11.21 0.43
CA THR A 148 19.14 10.17 -0.45
C THR A 148 19.27 10.60 -1.92
N GLY A 149 18.82 11.81 -2.27
CA GLY A 149 18.82 12.33 -3.64
C GLY A 149 17.81 11.66 -4.58
N GLN A 150 16.87 10.88 -4.04
CA GLN A 150 15.81 10.23 -4.81
C GLN A 150 14.60 11.13 -5.06
N LEU A 151 14.41 12.18 -4.26
CA LEU A 151 13.27 13.09 -4.45
C LEU A 151 13.29 13.75 -5.84
N ASP A 152 14.48 14.01 -6.40
CA ASP A 152 14.63 14.61 -7.73
C ASP A 152 14.07 13.71 -8.85
N ASN A 153 14.10 12.40 -8.68
CA ASN A 153 13.65 11.42 -9.68
C ASN A 153 12.34 10.70 -9.32
N THR A 154 11.80 10.98 -8.13
CA THR A 154 10.59 10.34 -7.61
C THR A 154 9.48 11.37 -7.44
N LEU A 155 8.41 11.25 -8.22
CA LEU A 155 7.19 12.03 -8.01
C LEU A 155 6.34 11.38 -6.93
N ILE A 156 6.04 12.13 -5.88
CA ILE A 156 5.11 11.76 -4.82
C ILE A 156 3.81 12.52 -5.03
N LEU A 157 2.70 11.79 -5.00
CA LEU A 157 1.35 12.36 -5.08
C LEU A 157 0.54 11.90 -3.87
N ALA A 158 0.08 12.85 -3.06
CA ALA A 158 -0.94 12.62 -2.04
C ALA A 158 -2.26 13.24 -2.49
N THR A 159 -3.27 12.40 -2.71
CA THR A 159 -4.59 12.82 -3.18
C THR A 159 -5.66 11.92 -2.60
N GLY A 160 -6.89 12.44 -2.56
CA GLY A 160 -8.10 11.66 -2.32
C GLY A 160 -9.03 11.70 -3.54
N GLU A 161 -10.29 11.35 -3.32
CA GLU A 161 -11.33 11.29 -4.36
C GLU A 161 -12.22 12.54 -4.41
N PHE A 162 -12.44 13.18 -3.25
CA PHE A 162 -13.29 14.37 -3.09
C PHE A 162 -12.92 15.13 -1.80
N GLY A 163 -13.41 16.36 -1.68
CA GLY A 163 -13.21 17.22 -0.52
C GLY A 163 -14.34 17.09 0.51
N ARG A 164 -14.37 18.04 1.46
CA ARG A 164 -15.39 18.12 2.50
C ARG A 164 -16.04 19.50 2.50
N THR A 165 -17.36 19.59 2.73
CA THR A 165 -18.11 20.87 2.75
C THR A 165 -17.42 21.91 3.61
N PRO A 166 -17.30 23.19 3.23
CA PRO A 166 -16.61 24.21 4.06
C PRO A 166 -17.30 24.47 5.41
N LYS A 167 -18.57 24.08 5.56
CA LYS A 167 -19.37 24.22 6.78
C LYS A 167 -19.60 22.87 7.46
N VAL A 168 -19.62 22.89 8.79
CA VAL A 168 -20.00 21.75 9.63
C VAL A 168 -21.52 21.55 9.51
N ASN A 169 -21.93 20.30 9.29
CA ASN A 169 -23.34 19.93 9.18
C ASN A 169 -24.00 19.81 10.58
N PRO A 170 -25.34 19.73 10.68
CA PRO A 170 -26.02 19.60 11.97
C PRO A 170 -25.68 18.35 12.79
N ALA A 171 -25.06 17.33 12.16
CA ALA A 171 -24.56 16.13 12.84
C ALA A 171 -23.15 16.30 13.43
N GLY A 172 -22.52 17.47 13.27
CA GLY A 172 -21.19 17.77 13.78
C GLY A 172 -20.04 17.34 12.87
N GLY A 173 -20.32 16.91 11.63
CA GLY A 173 -19.33 16.48 10.65
C GLY A 173 -19.24 17.38 9.42
N ARG A 174 -18.59 16.89 8.35
CA ARG A 174 -18.57 17.56 7.04
C ARG A 174 -18.97 16.57 5.94
N ASP A 175 -19.81 17.02 5.00
CA ASP A 175 -20.33 16.16 3.94
C ASP A 175 -19.34 16.04 2.77
N HIS A 176 -19.56 15.07 1.88
CA HIS A 176 -18.78 14.90 0.66
C HIS A 176 -18.91 16.12 -0.26
N TRP A 177 -17.78 16.60 -0.78
CA TRP A 177 -17.73 17.77 -1.64
C TRP A 177 -16.83 17.53 -2.87
N PRO A 178 -17.38 16.94 -3.96
CA PRO A 178 -16.63 16.69 -5.19
C PRO A 178 -16.35 17.96 -6.01
N GLN A 179 -16.82 19.14 -5.60
CA GLN A 179 -16.62 20.37 -6.35
C GLN A 179 -15.25 21.01 -6.07
N CYS A 180 -14.65 20.74 -4.91
CA CYS A 180 -13.41 21.36 -4.49
C CYS A 180 -12.63 20.47 -3.52
N TRP A 181 -11.39 20.12 -3.86
CA TRP A 181 -10.44 19.44 -2.98
C TRP A 181 -9.00 19.74 -3.40
N SER A 182 -8.04 19.34 -2.56
CA SER A 182 -6.61 19.59 -2.79
C SER A 182 -5.84 18.30 -2.99
N MET A 183 -4.78 18.38 -3.79
CA MET A 183 -3.75 17.35 -3.94
C MET A 183 -2.39 17.95 -3.60
N ILE A 184 -1.48 17.14 -3.08
CA ILE A 184 -0.10 17.54 -2.79
C ILE A 184 0.84 16.78 -3.72
N MET A 185 1.75 17.50 -4.36
CA MET A 185 2.79 16.93 -5.22
C MET A 185 4.17 17.36 -4.74
N ALA A 186 5.12 16.42 -4.71
CA ALA A 186 6.51 16.67 -4.34
C ALA A 186 7.47 15.81 -5.18
N GLY A 187 8.69 16.31 -5.40
CA GLY A 187 9.72 15.60 -6.14
C GLY A 187 9.46 15.48 -7.65
N GLY A 188 10.27 14.68 -8.34
CA GLY A 188 10.13 14.41 -9.77
C GLY A 188 10.17 15.68 -10.65
N GLY A 189 10.91 16.70 -10.23
CA GLY A 189 10.99 18.00 -10.91
C GLY A 189 9.84 18.97 -10.63
N VAL A 190 8.91 18.63 -9.73
CA VAL A 190 7.87 19.57 -9.27
C VAL A 190 8.52 20.73 -8.50
N GLN A 191 8.20 21.96 -8.89
CA GLN A 191 8.67 23.14 -8.17
C GLN A 191 7.87 23.32 -6.87
N GLY A 192 8.53 23.05 -5.74
CA GLY A 192 7.97 23.24 -4.40
C GLY A 192 7.67 24.70 -4.04
N GLY A 193 6.99 24.90 -2.91
CA GLY A 193 6.61 26.23 -2.41
C GLY A 193 5.56 26.94 -3.25
N ARG A 194 4.79 26.19 -4.04
CA ARG A 194 3.75 26.71 -4.92
C ARG A 194 2.39 26.16 -4.56
N VAL A 195 1.38 27.03 -4.68
CA VAL A 195 -0.04 26.67 -4.68
C VAL A 195 -0.56 26.95 -6.08
N VAL A 196 -1.25 25.99 -6.67
CA VAL A 196 -1.85 26.12 -8.01
C VAL A 196 -3.34 25.85 -7.88
N GLY A 197 -4.15 26.83 -8.30
CA GLY A 197 -5.60 26.81 -8.10
C GLY A 197 -6.01 27.43 -6.76
N GLU A 198 -7.28 27.81 -6.69
CA GLU A 198 -7.94 28.33 -5.50
C GLU A 198 -9.42 27.94 -5.52
N SER A 199 -10.05 27.85 -4.36
CA SER A 199 -11.50 27.76 -4.25
C SER A 199 -12.12 29.15 -4.45
N ASP A 200 -13.33 29.21 -4.97
CA ASP A 200 -14.14 30.43 -4.95
C ASP A 200 -15.05 30.48 -3.70
N GLU A 201 -16.00 31.42 -3.70
CA GLU A 201 -16.93 31.61 -2.58
C GLU A 201 -18.06 30.56 -2.52
N THR A 202 -18.16 29.66 -3.51
CA THR A 202 -19.32 28.75 -3.70
C THR A 202 -19.08 27.29 -3.35
#